data_AF-A0A0X3X9Y1-F1
#
_entry.id   AF-A0A0X3X9Y1-F1
#
_cell.length_a   1.000
_cell.length_b   1.000
_cell.length_c   1.000
_cell.angle_alpha   90.00
_cell.angle_beta   90.00
_cell.angle_gamma   90.00
#
_symmetry.space_group_name_H-M   'P 1'
#
loop_
_entity.id
_entity.type
_entity.pdbx_description
1 polymer ?
#
loop_
_entity_poly.entity_id
_entity_poly.type
_entity_poly.pdbx_seq_one_letter_code
_entity_poly.pdbx_strand_id
1 'polypeptide(L)'
;MPDLAGPPGQGQCDGRAVVRCVCAVETPVRGDLVSATHTYTGAGWERPLPSRSTLRFLGPDALAGFLSEAGLAVAEQFGDWGSGPLTGTGPEIITVARRPRGERG
;
A
#
# COMPACT_ATOMS: atom_id res chain seq x y z
N MET A 1 23.38 3.25 16.75
CA MET A 1 23.30 2.51 15.47
C MET A 1 24.42 1.47 15.48
N PRO A 2 24.14 0.18 15.73
CA PRO A 2 25.17 -0.84 15.52
C PRO A 2 25.08 -1.38 14.08
N ASP A 3 26.21 -1.21 13.41
CA ASP A 3 26.87 -1.99 12.36
C ASP A 3 26.15 -3.24 11.79
N LEU A 4 25.91 -3.23 10.48
CA LEU A 4 25.47 -4.36 9.65
C LEU A 4 26.68 -4.93 8.89
N ALA A 5 27.56 -5.65 9.57
CA ALA A 5 28.60 -6.46 8.94
C ALA A 5 28.36 -7.94 9.24
N GLY A 6 27.90 -8.70 8.24
CA GLY A 6 27.83 -10.18 8.28
C GLY A 6 29.21 -10.82 8.09
N PRO A 7 29.43 -12.07 8.54
CA PRO A 7 29.61 -13.22 7.62
C PRO A 7 29.29 -14.61 8.27
N PRO A 8 29.63 -15.77 7.68
CA PRO A 8 29.54 -16.25 6.30
C PRO A 8 28.49 -17.38 6.17
N GLY A 9 27.82 -17.45 5.03
CA GLY A 9 26.89 -18.52 4.68
C GLY A 9 26.51 -18.40 3.22
N GLN A 10 27.52 -18.35 2.35
CA GLN A 10 27.35 -18.21 0.91
C GLN A 10 26.84 -19.53 0.33
N GLY A 11 25.58 -19.86 0.61
CA GLY A 11 24.77 -20.53 -0.38
C GLY A 11 24.43 -19.48 -1.44
N GLN A 12 24.80 -19.75 -2.69
CA GLN A 12 24.34 -18.97 -3.84
C GLN A 12 22.81 -18.89 -3.76
N CYS A 13 22.27 -17.75 -3.31
CA CYS A 13 20.88 -17.43 -3.54
C CYS A 13 20.80 -17.12 -5.04
N ASP A 14 20.47 -18.11 -5.87
CA ASP A 14 19.80 -17.84 -7.14
C ASP A 14 18.75 -16.78 -6.80
N GLY A 15 18.83 -15.56 -7.34
CA GLY A 15 18.20 -14.32 -6.82
C GLY A 15 16.67 -14.29 -6.71
N ARG A 16 16.04 -15.45 -6.61
CA ARG A 16 14.63 -15.76 -6.45
C ARG A 16 14.43 -16.63 -5.20
N ALA A 17 14.61 -16.03 -4.02
CA ALA A 17 14.17 -16.66 -2.78
C ALA A 17 12.65 -16.46 -2.62
N VAL A 18 11.91 -17.53 -2.35
CA VAL A 18 10.48 -17.44 -2.03
C VAL A 18 10.31 -16.91 -0.62
N VAL A 19 9.51 -15.85 -0.49
CA VAL A 19 9.11 -15.28 0.80
C VAL A 19 7.60 -15.47 0.97
N ARG A 20 7.19 -16.05 2.10
CA ARG A 20 5.79 -16.08 2.51
C ARG A 20 5.52 -14.86 3.38
N CYS A 21 4.41 -14.18 3.12
CA CYS A 21 3.90 -13.10 3.95
C CYS A 21 2.54 -13.48 4.50
N VAL A 22 2.35 -13.35 5.82
CA VAL A 22 1.04 -13.46 6.48
C VAL A 22 0.68 -12.09 7.01
N CYS A 23 -0.51 -11.59 6.66
CA CYS A 23 -1.05 -10.33 7.18
C CYS A 23 -2.10 -10.64 8.25
N ALA A 24 -1.94 -10.04 9.43
CA ALA A 24 -2.91 -10.08 10.51
C ALA A 24 -3.40 -8.66 10.81
N VAL A 25 -4.69 -8.43 10.60
CA VAL A 25 -5.35 -7.15 10.88
C VAL A 25 -5.73 -7.07 12.36
N GLU A 26 -5.45 -5.94 12.98
CA GLU A 26 -5.91 -5.65 14.33
C GLU A 26 -7.41 -5.33 14.32
N THR A 27 -8.18 -6.03 15.15
CA THR A 27 -9.62 -5.83 15.27
C THR A 27 -10.00 -5.42 16.70
N PRO A 28 -11.05 -4.59 16.87
CA PRO A 28 -11.92 -4.05 15.83
C PRO A 28 -11.29 -2.87 15.08
N VAL A 29 -11.54 -2.77 13.77
CA VAL A 29 -11.22 -1.57 12.99
C VAL A 29 -12.17 -0.43 13.39
N ARG A 30 -11.63 0.77 13.56
CA ARG A 30 -12.38 1.97 13.93
C ARG A 30 -12.07 3.09 12.95
N GLY A 31 -13.10 3.66 12.34
CA GLY A 31 -12.94 4.70 11.32
C GLY A 31 -12.27 4.17 10.05
N ASP A 32 -11.39 4.97 9.47
CA ASP A 32 -10.69 4.72 8.20
C ASP A 32 -9.25 4.16 8.40
N LEU A 33 -8.77 4.02 9.63
CA LEU A 33 -7.42 3.55 9.93
C LEU A 33 -7.40 2.05 10.23
N VAL A 34 -6.56 1.32 9.51
CA VAL A 34 -6.36 -0.13 9.67
C VAL A 34 -4.90 -0.38 10.03
N SER A 35 -4.68 -0.94 11.22
CA SER A 35 -3.36 -1.40 11.65
C SER A 35 -3.24 -2.90 11.40
N ALA A 36 -2.08 -3.31 10.87
CA ALA A 36 -1.81 -4.70 10.58
C ALA A 36 -0.34 -5.04 10.82
N THR A 37 -0.08 -6.30 11.14
CA THR A 37 1.28 -6.87 11.17
C THR A 37 1.45 -7.83 10.00
N HIS A 38 2.43 -7.56 9.16
CA HIS A 38 2.91 -8.47 8.13
C HIS A 38 4.07 -9.28 8.70
N THR A 39 3.97 -10.60 8.67
CA THR A 39 5.04 -11.52 9.11
C THR A 39 5.61 -12.23 7.89
N TYR A 40 6.90 -11.99 7.63
CA TYR A 40 7.63 -12.57 6.51
C TYR A 40 8.43 -13.80 6.96
N THR A 41 8.38 -14.88 6.19
CA THR A 41 9.20 -16.08 6.40
C THR A 41 9.84 -16.54 5.08
N GLY A 42 11.05 -17.07 5.14
CA GLY A 42 11.77 -17.55 3.96
C GLY A 42 13.20 -17.97 4.30
N ALA A 43 13.88 -18.65 3.37
CA ALA A 43 15.24 -19.16 3.58
C ALA A 43 16.29 -18.08 3.87
N GLY A 44 15.98 -16.81 3.59
CA GLY A 44 16.86 -15.67 3.88
C GLY A 44 16.88 -15.22 5.35
N TRP A 45 16.02 -15.78 6.22
CA TRP A 45 15.98 -15.41 7.65
C TRP A 45 15.85 -16.65 8.53
N GLU A 46 16.61 -16.66 9.64
CA GLU A 46 16.54 -17.74 10.64
C GLU A 46 15.19 -17.77 11.39
N ARG A 47 14.48 -16.63 11.43
CA ARG A 47 13.22 -16.47 12.17
C ARG A 47 12.26 -15.58 11.37
N PRO A 48 10.93 -15.67 11.62
CA PRO A 48 9.97 -14.77 11.03
C PRO A 48 10.29 -13.30 11.32
N LEU A 49 10.17 -12.44 10.31
CA LEU A 49 10.38 -11.00 10.42
C LEU A 49 9.03 -10.27 10.46
N PRO A 50 8.63 -9.67 11.59
CA PRO A 50 7.40 -8.88 11.67
C PRO A 50 7.62 -7.44 11.19
N SER A 51 6.60 -6.87 10.55
CA SER A 51 6.51 -5.47 10.15
C SER A 51 5.11 -4.95 10.46
N ARG A 52 5.03 -3.93 11.34
CA ARG A 52 3.75 -3.32 11.73
C ARG A 52 3.57 -1.98 11.03
N SER A 53 2.39 -1.76 10.47
CA SER A 53 2.03 -0.51 9.81
C SER A 53 0.56 -0.18 10.02
N THR A 54 0.21 1.09 9.80
CA THR A 54 -1.17 1.58 9.78
C THR A 54 -1.42 2.25 8.44
N LEU A 55 -2.49 1.87 7.76
CA LEU A 55 -2.94 2.45 6.50
C LEU A 55 -4.27 3.16 6.70
N ARG A 56 -4.52 4.19 5.90
CA ARG A 56 -5.82 4.88 5.84
C ARG A 56 -6.57 4.44 4.58
N PHE A 57 -7.77 3.91 4.74
CA PHE A 57 -8.66 3.47 3.66
C PHE A 57 -9.74 4.53 3.43
N LEU A 58 -9.57 5.33 2.39
CA LEU A 58 -10.48 6.41 2.03
C LEU A 58 -11.57 5.92 1.07
N GLY A 59 -12.78 6.46 1.23
CA GLY A 59 -13.80 6.43 0.17
C GLY A 59 -13.52 7.47 -0.93
N PRO A 60 -14.25 7.42 -2.06
CA PRO A 60 -14.02 8.29 -3.22
C PRO A 60 -14.11 9.79 -2.87
N ASP A 61 -15.09 10.19 -2.06
CA ASP A 61 -15.32 11.59 -1.69
C ASP A 61 -14.19 12.15 -0.82
N ALA A 62 -13.74 11.38 0.17
CA ALA A 62 -12.64 11.79 1.04
C ALA A 62 -11.31 11.86 0.24
N LEU A 63 -11.07 10.90 -0.66
CA LEU A 63 -9.92 10.94 -1.56
C LEU A 63 -9.95 12.18 -2.47
N ALA A 64 -11.10 12.53 -3.04
CA ALA A 64 -11.26 13.74 -3.85
C ALA A 64 -10.96 15.02 -3.05
N GLY A 65 -11.37 15.06 -1.77
CA GLY A 65 -11.02 16.14 -0.85
C GLY A 65 -9.50 16.32 -0.69
N PHE A 66 -8.79 15.25 -0.36
CA PHE A 66 -7.32 15.28 -0.24
C PHE A 66 -6.62 15.70 -1.54
N LEU A 67 -7.12 15.25 -2.70
CA LEU A 67 -6.58 15.66 -4.00
C LEU A 67 -6.81 17.15 -4.25
N SER A 68 -8.00 17.66 -3.95
CA SER A 68 -8.34 19.08 -4.08
C SER A 68 -7.47 19.97 -3.20
N GLU A 69 -7.26 19.58 -1.93
CA GLU A 69 -6.35 20.28 -1.00
C GLU A 69 -4.90 20.33 -1.53
N ALA A 70 -4.48 19.31 -2.28
CA ALA A 70 -3.19 19.26 -2.96
C ALA A 70 -3.15 20.00 -4.32
N GLY A 71 -4.24 20.67 -4.73
CA GLY A 71 -4.34 21.37 -6.01
C GLY A 71 -4.51 20.45 -7.23
N LEU A 72 -5.03 19.24 -7.02
CA LEU A 72 -5.32 18.25 -8.05
C LEU A 72 -6.83 18.07 -8.19
N ALA A 73 -7.28 17.84 -9.42
CA ALA A 73 -8.65 17.45 -9.71
C ALA A 73 -8.68 15.99 -10.18
N VAL A 74 -9.70 15.25 -9.75
CA VAL A 74 -10.02 13.92 -10.29
C VAL A 74 -10.40 14.09 -11.76
N ALA A 75 -9.67 13.42 -12.65
CA ALA A 75 -10.01 13.34 -14.06
C ALA A 75 -10.93 12.14 -14.31
N GLU A 76 -10.53 10.98 -13.80
CA GLU A 76 -11.22 9.70 -14.00
C GLU A 76 -11.03 8.82 -12.75
N GLN A 77 -12.01 7.95 -12.49
CA GLN A 77 -11.97 6.94 -11.43
C GLN A 77 -12.51 5.60 -11.90
N PHE A 78 -11.86 4.53 -11.45
CA PHE A 78 -12.20 3.14 -11.79
C PHE A 78 -12.21 2.27 -10.53
N GLY A 79 -12.95 1.17 -10.59
CA GLY A 79 -13.04 0.19 -9.50
C GLY A 79 -11.96 -0.89 -9.55
N ASP A 80 -11.18 -0.95 -10.63
CA ASP A 80 -10.10 -1.91 -10.83
C ASP A 80 -9.08 -1.40 -11.87
N TRP A 81 -7.96 -2.10 -11.99
CA TRP A 81 -6.89 -1.81 -12.96
C TRP A 81 -7.26 -2.11 -14.43
N GLY A 82 -8.38 -2.80 -14.68
CA GLY A 82 -8.95 -3.00 -16.00
C GLY A 82 -9.86 -1.85 -16.45
N SER A 83 -9.89 -0.74 -15.70
CA SER A 83 -10.78 0.40 -15.91
C SER A 83 -12.27 0.08 -15.76
N GLY A 84 -12.61 -0.95 -14.97
CA GLY A 84 -13.98 -1.27 -14.62
C GLY A 84 -14.67 -0.15 -13.83
N PRO A 85 -16.01 -0.12 -13.81
CA PRO A 85 -16.76 0.91 -13.09
C PRO A 85 -16.44 0.89 -11.59
N LEU A 86 -16.35 2.06 -10.98
CA LEU A 86 -16.23 2.18 -9.54
C LEU A 86 -17.55 1.75 -8.87
N THR A 87 -17.46 0.81 -7.94
CA THR A 87 -18.61 0.30 -7.18
C THR A 87 -18.37 0.44 -5.68
N GLY A 88 -19.44 0.57 -4.89
CA GLY A 88 -19.34 0.72 -3.44
C GLY A 88 -18.83 -0.51 -2.68
N THR A 89 -18.70 -1.65 -3.36
CA THR A 89 -18.20 -2.92 -2.80
C THR A 89 -16.89 -3.37 -3.43
N GLY A 90 -16.35 -2.59 -4.37
CA GLY A 90 -15.08 -2.89 -5.03
C GLY A 90 -13.91 -2.80 -4.03
N PRO A 91 -12.87 -3.64 -4.17
CA PRO A 91 -11.72 -3.62 -3.28
C PRO A 91 -10.77 -2.44 -3.54
N GLU A 92 -10.91 -1.76 -4.68
CA GLU A 92 -9.96 -0.75 -5.16
C GLU A 92 -10.67 0.53 -5.63
N ILE A 93 -9.93 1.64 -5.57
CA ILE A 93 -10.25 2.89 -6.25
C ILE A 93 -8.99 3.30 -7.02
N ILE A 94 -9.06 3.24 -8.35
CA ILE A 94 -7.97 3.72 -9.22
C ILE A 94 -8.33 5.14 -9.64
N THR A 95 -7.52 6.13 -9.27
CA THR A 95 -7.79 7.55 -9.57
C THR A 95 -6.71 8.11 -10.49
N VAL A 96 -7.13 8.67 -11.62
CA VAL A 96 -6.28 9.53 -12.45
C VAL A 96 -6.55 10.97 -12.03
N ALA A 97 -5.54 11.62 -11.46
CA ALA A 97 -5.61 13.02 -11.05
C ALA A 97 -4.77 13.90 -11.98
N ARG A 98 -5.26 15.12 -12.24
CA ARG A 98 -4.55 16.12 -13.06
C ARG A 98 -4.49 17.44 -12.32
N ARG A 99 -3.44 18.23 -12.60
CA ARG A 99 -3.48 19.66 -12.27
C ARG A 99 -4.52 20.34 -13.16
N PRO A 100 -5.43 21.15 -12.60
CA PRO A 100 -6.25 22.04 -13.42
C PRO A 100 -5.33 22.89 -14.29
N ARG A 101 -5.68 23.10 -15.56
CA ARG A 101 -4.96 24.12 -16.34
C ARG A 101 -5.25 25.46 -15.67
N GLY A 102 -4.19 26.18 -15.29
CA GLY A 102 -4.34 27.57 -14.84
C GLY A 102 -5.08 28.35 -15.91
N GLU A 103 -6.04 29.17 -15.49
CA GLU A 103 -6.67 30.15 -16.37
C GLU A 103 -5.54 31.03 -16.91
N ARG A 104 -5.32 30.99 -18.23
CA ARG A 104 -4.52 32.02 -18.89
C ARG A 104 -5.40 33.27 -18.91
N GLY A 105 -5.24 34.10 -17.88
CA GLY A 105 -5.64 35.51 -17.92
C GLY A 105 -4.81 36.27 -18.96
#